data_AF-A0A7I7K0H2-F1
#
_entry.id   AF-A0A7I7K0H2-F1
#
_cell.length_a   1.000
_cell.length_b   1.000
_cell.length_c   1.000
_cell.angle_alpha   90.00
_cell.angle_beta   90.00
_cell.angle_gamma   90.00
#
_symmetry.space_group_name_H-M   'P 1'
#
loop_
_entity.id
_entity.type
_entity.pdbx_description
1 polymer ?
#
loop_
_entity_poly.entity_id
_entity_poly.type
_entity_poly.pdbx_seq_one_letter_code
_entity_poly.pdbx_strand_id
1 'polypeptide(L)'
;MMPLVPGLGFAGGETMIEPWVFMNYKRAAEYLYTAQTLTAAEALQMGLVNRVVARDELESVTEELAANIARAPLSTLMATKSMLVRAWEQMGMRQHLELSADVMSVLEHTSDAQALRAELQNRGRLPREQATEG
;
A
#
# COMPACT_ATOMS: atom_id res chain seq x y z
N MET A 1 -14.82 20.23 4.21
CA MET A 1 -14.17 19.14 3.43
C MET A 1 -13.05 18.58 4.30
N MET A 2 -13.28 17.44 4.95
CA MET A 2 -12.25 16.79 5.77
C MET A 2 -11.37 15.97 4.80
N PRO A 3 -10.03 16.07 4.85
CA PRO A 3 -9.19 15.26 3.99
C PRO A 3 -9.44 13.80 4.32
N LEU A 4 -9.75 13.02 3.28
CA LEU A 4 -10.03 11.59 3.37
C LEU A 4 -8.71 10.86 3.66
N VAL A 5 -8.26 10.87 4.91
CA VAL A 5 -7.25 9.91 5.35
C VAL A 5 -7.94 8.54 5.30
N PRO A 6 -7.49 7.59 4.46
CA PRO A 6 -8.22 6.36 4.17
C PRO A 6 -8.53 5.49 5.41
N GLY A 7 -7.79 5.65 6.51
CA GLY A 7 -8.06 4.96 7.78
C GLY A 7 -8.73 5.84 8.83
N LEU A 8 -10.07 5.81 8.95
CA LEU A 8 -10.81 6.16 10.19
C LEU A 8 -10.38 7.45 10.95
N GLY A 9 -9.72 8.41 10.29
CA GLY A 9 -9.17 9.64 10.88
C GLY A 9 -7.82 9.52 11.63
N PHE A 10 -7.03 8.48 11.38
CA PHE A 10 -5.62 8.39 11.82
C PHE A 10 -4.74 7.98 10.65
N ALA A 11 -3.42 8.28 10.71
CA ALA A 11 -2.47 7.73 9.74
C ALA A 11 -2.46 6.20 9.90
N GLY A 12 -3.21 5.48 9.08
CA GLY A 12 -3.32 4.04 9.18
C GLY A 12 -2.15 3.30 8.51
N GLY A 13 -2.34 1.98 8.35
CA GLY A 13 -1.38 1.10 7.69
C GLY A 13 -0.99 1.54 6.28
N GLU A 14 -1.81 2.37 5.65
CA GLU A 14 -1.54 2.99 4.36
C GLU A 14 -0.22 3.82 4.36
N THR A 15 0.09 4.54 5.43
CA THR A 15 1.36 5.31 5.52
C THR A 15 2.60 4.43 5.74
N MET A 16 2.40 3.15 6.09
CA MET A 16 3.48 2.21 6.34
C MET A 16 4.05 1.65 5.05
N ILE A 17 3.20 1.41 4.05
CA ILE A 17 3.55 0.64 2.84
C ILE A 17 3.67 1.56 1.62
N GLU A 18 2.78 2.52 1.44
CA GLU A 18 2.71 3.31 0.21
C GLU A 18 3.98 4.08 -0.14
N PRO A 19 4.71 4.70 0.80
CA PRO A 19 6.00 5.32 0.47
C PRO A 19 6.99 4.35 -0.17
N TRP A 20 6.96 3.07 0.23
CA TRP A 20 7.81 1.99 -0.28
C TRP A 20 7.27 1.36 -1.56
N VAL A 21 5.95 1.30 -1.72
CA VAL A 21 5.31 0.76 -2.92
C VAL A 21 5.42 1.75 -4.09
N PHE A 22 5.20 3.04 -3.85
CA PHE A 22 5.33 4.07 -4.89
C PHE A 22 6.79 4.51 -5.12
N MET A 23 7.69 4.27 -4.16
CA MET A 23 9.07 4.79 -4.15
C MET A 23 9.19 6.29 -4.48
N ASN A 24 8.11 7.03 -4.19
CA ASN A 24 7.97 8.44 -4.48
C ASN A 24 6.95 9.04 -3.50
N TYR A 25 7.46 9.80 -2.53
CA TYR A 25 6.63 10.36 -1.47
C TYR A 25 5.54 11.30 -2.00
N LYS A 26 5.75 12.00 -3.13
CA LYS A 26 4.75 12.91 -3.70
C LYS A 26 3.57 12.13 -4.27
N ARG A 27 3.84 11.05 -5.00
CA ARG A 27 2.81 10.15 -5.54
C ARG A 27 2.07 9.42 -4.42
N ALA A 28 2.81 8.93 -3.43
CA ALA A 28 2.19 8.32 -2.25
C ALA A 28 1.27 9.32 -1.53
N ALA A 29 1.72 10.55 -1.31
CA ALA A 29 0.90 11.59 -0.67
C ALA A 29 -0.37 11.90 -1.46
N GLU A 30 -0.26 12.11 -2.77
CA GLU A 30 -1.43 12.36 -3.63
C GLU A 30 -2.41 11.20 -3.61
N TYR A 31 -1.92 9.96 -3.74
CA TYR A 31 -2.73 8.76 -3.67
C TYR A 31 -3.46 8.63 -2.33
N LEU A 32 -2.74 8.84 -1.22
CA LEU A 32 -3.28 8.77 0.13
C LEU A 32 -4.32 9.86 0.41
N TYR A 33 -4.09 11.10 -0.05
CA TYR A 33 -5.01 12.22 0.21
C TYR A 33 -6.25 12.21 -0.67
N THR A 34 -6.17 11.65 -1.87
CA THR A 34 -7.28 11.62 -2.83
C THR A 34 -8.09 10.33 -2.77
N ALA A 35 -7.53 9.27 -2.20
CA ALA A 35 -8.10 7.92 -2.22
C ALA A 35 -8.55 7.48 -3.63
N GLN A 36 -7.82 7.92 -4.66
CA GLN A 36 -8.18 7.67 -6.06
C GLN A 36 -8.10 6.19 -6.43
N THR A 37 -9.02 5.73 -7.29
CA THR A 37 -8.95 4.40 -7.90
C THR A 37 -8.06 4.43 -9.14
N LEU A 38 -7.16 3.47 -9.27
CA LEU A 38 -6.23 3.38 -10.40
C LEU A 38 -6.71 2.37 -11.44
N THR A 39 -6.61 2.75 -12.71
CA THR A 39 -6.67 1.81 -13.83
C THR A 39 -5.41 0.93 -13.87
N ALA A 40 -5.48 -0.20 -14.57
CA ALA A 40 -4.32 -1.08 -14.74
C ALA A 40 -3.13 -0.35 -15.41
N ALA A 41 -3.40 0.53 -16.37
CA ALA A 41 -2.38 1.32 -17.07
C ALA A 41 -1.69 2.33 -16.13
N GLU A 42 -2.45 3.02 -15.29
CA GLU A 42 -1.89 3.94 -14.28
C GLU A 42 -1.08 3.17 -13.24
N ALA A 43 -1.57 2.02 -12.76
CA ALA A 43 -0.83 1.16 -11.84
C ALA A 43 0.54 0.74 -12.42
N LEU A 44 0.60 0.44 -13.72
CA LEU A 44 1.86 0.14 -14.42
C LEU A 44 2.78 1.36 -14.49
N GLN A 45 2.26 2.54 -14.85
CA GLN A 45 3.03 3.79 -14.89
C GLN A 45 3.54 4.24 -13.52
N MET A 46 2.83 3.84 -12.46
CA MET A 46 3.19 4.10 -11.07
C MET A 46 4.15 3.04 -10.50
N GLY A 47 4.42 1.95 -11.22
CA GLY A 47 5.31 0.88 -10.78
C GLY A 47 4.69 -0.09 -9.77
N LEU A 48 3.36 -0.07 -9.61
CA LEU A 48 2.61 -0.94 -8.71
C LEU A 48 2.50 -2.38 -9.26
N VAL A 49 2.53 -2.50 -10.59
CA VAL A 49 2.50 -3.78 -11.30
C VAL A 49 3.60 -3.81 -12.35
N ASN A 50 4.12 -5.01 -12.64
CA ASN A 50 5.22 -5.19 -13.59
C ASN A 50 4.76 -5.24 -15.06
N ARG A 51 3.50 -5.65 -15.30
CA ARG A 51 2.94 -5.85 -16.65
C ARG A 51 1.42 -5.80 -16.61
N VAL A 52 0.81 -5.29 -17.68
CA VAL A 52 -0.63 -5.32 -17.93
C VAL A 52 -0.87 -6.07 -19.23
N VAL A 53 -1.83 -6.99 -19.23
CA VAL A 53 -2.18 -7.84 -20.38
C VAL A 53 -3.70 -7.94 -20.52
N ALA A 54 -4.19 -8.44 -21.66
CA ALA A 54 -5.60 -8.75 -21.80
C ALA A 54 -6.02 -9.85 -20.82
N ARG A 55 -7.29 -9.84 -20.40
CA ARG A 55 -7.76 -10.73 -19.32
C ARG A 55 -7.63 -12.21 -19.69
N ASP A 56 -7.86 -12.55 -20.95
CA ASP A 56 -7.76 -13.89 -21.52
C ASP A 56 -6.31 -14.36 -21.70
N GLU A 57 -5.33 -13.45 -21.69
CA GLU A 57 -3.90 -13.77 -21.80
C GLU A 57 -3.20 -13.94 -20.43
N LEU A 58 -3.88 -13.57 -19.33
CA LEU A 58 -3.26 -13.50 -18.00
C LEU A 58 -2.61 -14.81 -17.58
N GLU A 59 -3.29 -15.94 -17.76
CA GLU A 59 -2.80 -17.26 -17.38
C GLU A 59 -1.57 -17.66 -18.19
N SER A 60 -1.67 -17.58 -19.52
CA SER A 60 -0.56 -17.91 -20.44
C SER A 60 0.69 -17.08 -20.15
N VAL A 61 0.56 -15.76 -19.97
CA VAL A 61 1.70 -14.88 -19.71
C VAL A 61 2.32 -15.14 -18.33
N THR A 62 1.50 -15.49 -17.34
CA THR A 62 1.98 -15.83 -15.99
C THR A 62 2.77 -17.14 -16.01
N GLU A 63 2.27 -18.16 -16.70
CA GLU A 63 2.95 -19.45 -16.85
C GLU A 63 4.29 -19.31 -17.59
N GLU A 64 4.32 -18.53 -18.68
CA GLU A 64 5.55 -18.28 -19.42
C GLU A 64 6.61 -17.61 -18.53
N LEU A 65 6.22 -16.60 -17.75
CA LEU A 65 7.11 -15.92 -16.82
C LEU A 65 7.62 -16.87 -15.72
N ALA A 66 6.72 -17.67 -15.14
CA ALA A 66 7.08 -18.65 -14.11
C ALA A 66 8.04 -19.72 -14.66
N ALA A 67 7.76 -20.24 -15.86
CA ALA A 67 8.63 -21.19 -16.54
C ALA A 67 10.02 -20.61 -16.83
N ASN A 68 10.10 -19.33 -17.20
CA ASN A 68 11.38 -18.66 -17.40
C ASN A 68 12.17 -18.52 -16.09
N ILE A 69 11.52 -18.11 -14.99
CA ILE A 69 12.16 -18.00 -13.66
C ILE A 69 12.65 -19.38 -13.17
N ALA A 70 11.85 -20.42 -13.38
CA ALA A 70 12.14 -21.79 -12.92
C ALA A 70 13.37 -22.42 -13.59
N ARG A 71 13.91 -21.83 -14.68
CA ARG A 71 15.16 -22.29 -15.32
C ARG A 71 16.40 -22.05 -14.45
N ALA A 72 16.33 -21.13 -13.49
CA ALA A 72 17.44 -20.84 -12.59
C ALA A 72 17.50 -21.85 -11.42
N PRO A 73 18.70 -22.20 -10.90
CA PRO A 73 18.81 -23.00 -9.68
C PRO A 73 18.07 -22.38 -8.50
N LEU A 74 17.38 -23.19 -7.72
CA LEU A 74 16.59 -22.72 -6.57
C LEU A 74 17.43 -21.93 -5.57
N SER A 75 18.66 -22.37 -5.29
CA SER A 75 19.59 -21.66 -4.40
C SER A 75 19.91 -20.25 -4.90
N THR A 76 20.09 -20.07 -6.21
CA THR A 76 20.29 -18.76 -6.83
C THR A 76 19.06 -17.89 -6.69
N LEU A 77 17.85 -18.41 -6.98
CA LEU A 77 16.60 -17.66 -6.83
C LEU A 77 16.38 -17.20 -5.38
N MET A 78 16.64 -18.07 -4.41
CA MET A 78 16.54 -17.74 -2.99
C MET A 78 17.54 -16.67 -2.58
N ALA A 79 18.79 -16.78 -3.04
CA ALA A 79 19.82 -15.78 -2.78
C ALA A 79 19.47 -14.43 -3.41
N THR A 80 19.02 -14.40 -4.67
CA THR A 80 18.56 -13.19 -5.35
C THR A 80 17.43 -12.52 -4.59
N LYS A 81 16.38 -13.27 -4.23
CA LYS A 81 15.25 -12.73 -3.44
C LYS A 81 15.73 -12.17 -2.10
N SER A 82 16.57 -12.91 -1.38
CA SER A 82 17.12 -12.49 -0.08
C SER A 82 17.93 -11.19 -0.19
N MET A 83 18.80 -11.09 -1.20
CA MET A 83 19.63 -9.89 -1.41
C MET A 83 18.79 -8.66 -1.79
N LEU A 84 17.76 -8.83 -2.61
CA LEU A 84 16.82 -7.75 -2.96
C LEU A 84 16.06 -7.25 -1.73
N VAL A 85 15.51 -8.16 -0.93
CA VAL A 85 14.80 -7.80 0.31
C VAL A 85 15.74 -7.09 1.28
N ARG A 86 16.97 -7.58 1.46
CA ARG A 86 17.96 -6.95 2.34
C ARG A 86 18.33 -5.54 1.90
N ALA A 87 18.50 -5.30 0.60
CA ALA A 87 18.75 -3.95 0.10
C ALA A 87 17.60 -3.01 0.47
N TRP A 88 16.36 -3.49 0.35
CA TRP A 88 15.17 -2.73 0.72
C TRP A 88 15.06 -2.45 2.21
N GLU A 89 15.38 -3.44 3.05
CA GLU A 89 15.46 -3.26 4.50
C GLU A 89 16.53 -2.24 4.89
N GLN A 90 17.68 -2.27 4.22
CA GLN A 90 18.78 -1.32 4.44
C GLN A 90 18.43 0.12 4.04
N MET A 91 17.52 0.32 3.08
CA MET A 91 16.98 1.65 2.76
C MET A 91 16.12 2.23 3.89
N GLY A 92 15.74 1.42 4.89
CA GLY A 92 15.01 1.85 6.07
C GLY A 92 13.57 1.36 6.16
N MET A 93 13.12 0.45 5.28
CA MET A 93 11.72 -0.02 5.30
C MET A 93 11.33 -0.58 6.65
N ARG A 94 12.13 -1.50 7.18
CA ARG A 94 11.84 -2.15 8.46
C ARG A 94 11.76 -1.14 9.61
N GLN A 95 12.70 -0.20 9.67
CA GLN A 95 12.72 0.85 10.67
C GLN A 95 11.51 1.79 10.55
N HIS A 96 11.12 2.16 9.33
CA HIS A 96 9.93 2.95 9.08
C HIS A 96 8.66 2.23 9.55
N LEU A 97 8.52 0.95 9.26
CA LEU A 97 7.37 0.14 9.69
C LEU A 97 7.28 0.07 11.22
N GLU A 98 8.41 -0.18 11.90
CA GLU A 98 8.48 -0.24 13.37
C GLU A 98 8.08 1.09 14.01
N LEU A 99 8.69 2.20 13.56
CA LEU A 99 8.35 3.54 14.05
C LEU A 99 6.89 3.92 13.75
N SER A 100 6.39 3.56 12.56
CA SER A 100 5.00 3.83 12.20
C SER A 100 4.04 3.06 13.10
N ALA A 101 4.35 1.81 13.45
CA ALA A 101 3.54 1.02 14.39
C ALA A 101 3.49 1.66 15.78
N ASP A 102 4.62 2.14 16.30
CA ASP A 102 4.68 2.84 17.59
C ASP A 102 3.84 4.13 17.57
N VAL A 103 3.98 4.94 16.53
CA VAL A 103 3.22 6.19 16.36
C VAL A 103 1.72 5.90 16.24
N MET A 104 1.33 4.90 15.44
CA MET A 104 -0.08 4.50 15.33
C MET A 104 -0.65 4.04 16.67
N SER A 105 0.09 3.25 17.43
CA SER A 105 -0.32 2.81 18.78
C SER A 105 -0.61 4.01 19.68
N VAL A 106 0.27 5.03 19.67
CA VAL A 106 0.03 6.26 20.43
C VAL A 106 -1.21 7.00 19.93
N LEU A 107 -1.36 7.16 18.61
CA LEU A 107 -2.48 7.88 18.00
C LEU A 107 -3.82 7.20 18.27
N GLU A 108 -3.89 5.86 18.31
CA GLU A 108 -5.12 5.15 18.68
C GLU A 108 -5.61 5.47 20.11
N HIS A 109 -4.71 5.95 20.98
CA HIS A 109 -5.01 6.29 22.36
C HIS A 109 -5.24 7.79 22.58
N THR A 110 -5.20 8.62 21.54
CA THR A 110 -5.53 10.05 21.67
C THR A 110 -7.04 10.28 21.73
N SER A 111 -7.45 11.29 22.48
CA SER A 111 -8.87 11.55 22.77
C SER A 111 -9.69 11.96 21.53
N ASP A 112 -9.06 12.64 20.58
CA ASP A 112 -9.65 13.05 19.31
C ASP A 112 -9.91 11.85 18.38
N ALA A 113 -8.92 10.96 18.23
CA ALA A 113 -9.07 9.73 17.46
C ALA A 113 -10.14 8.80 18.05
N GLN A 114 -10.18 8.68 19.38
CA GLN A 114 -11.21 7.90 20.09
C GLN A 114 -12.61 8.47 19.89
N ALA A 115 -12.76 9.80 19.96
CA ALA A 115 -14.05 10.47 19.77
C ALA A 115 -14.61 10.23 18.35
N LEU A 116 -13.78 10.39 17.32
CA LEU A 116 -14.16 10.13 15.94
C LEU A 116 -14.53 8.65 15.72
N ARG A 117 -13.75 7.71 16.28
CA ARG A 117 -14.04 6.27 16.17
C ARG A 117 -15.39 5.91 16.78
N ALA A 118 -15.70 6.44 17.96
CA ALA A 118 -16.98 6.24 18.62
C ALA A 118 -18.15 6.81 17.81
N GLU A 119 -17.98 8.00 17.21
CA GLU A 119 -18.98 8.61 16.33
C GLU A 119 -19.27 7.73 15.10
N LEU A 120 -18.23 7.20 14.45
CA LEU A 120 -18.35 6.33 13.28
C LEU A 120 -19.01 4.98 13.62
N GLN A 121 -18.62 4.36 14.75
CA GLN A 121 -19.23 3.12 15.23
C GLN A 121 -20.73 3.28 15.53
N ASN A 122 -21.11 4.38 16.18
CA ASN A 122 -22.50 4.66 16.53
C ASN A 122 -23.40 4.89 15.29
N ARG A 123 -22.82 5.35 14.18
CA ARG A 123 -23.55 5.62 12.94
C ARG A 123 -23.64 4.43 11.99
N GLY A 124 -22.86 3.38 12.22
CA GLY A 124 -22.84 2.17 11.37
C GLY A 124 -22.43 2.43 9.91
N ARG A 125 -21.76 3.56 9.60
CA ARG A 125 -21.35 3.95 8.24
C ARG A 125 -19.85 3.82 8.05
N LEU A 126 -19.45 3.48 6.83
CA LEU A 126 -18.04 3.39 6.45
C LEU A 126 -17.50 4.78 6.08
N PRO A 127 -16.22 5.12 6.37
CA PRO A 127 -15.63 6.43 6.03
C PRO A 127 -15.80 6.84 4.56
N ARG A 128 -15.72 5.88 3.63
CA ARG A 128 -15.92 6.10 2.18
C ARG A 128 -17.32 6.61 1.81
N GLU A 129 -18.34 6.34 2.62
CA GLU A 129 -19.72 6.76 2.38
C GLU A 129 -19.95 8.24 2.74
N GLN A 130 -18.96 8.91 3.32
CA GLN A 130 -18.99 10.34 3.65
C GLN A 130 -18.45 11.22 2.51
N ALA A 131 -17.62 10.66 1.62
CA ALA A 131 -16.94 11.41 0.56
C ALA A 131 -17.85 11.84 -0.60
N THR A 132 -19.03 11.22 -0.75
CA THR A 132 -19.89 11.35 -1.93
C THR A 132 -20.92 12.50 -1.85
N GLU A 133 -20.99 13.25 -0.75
CA GLU A 133 -22.02 14.29 -0.53
C GLU A 133 -21.45 15.71 -0.31
N GLY A 134 -20.18 15.96 -0.64
CA GLY A 134 -19.51 17.26 -0.46
C GLY A 134 -19.20 17.98 -1.76
#